data_AF-A0A9E6DRI5-F1
#
_entry.id   AF-A0A9E6DRI5-F1
#
_cell.length_a   1.000
_cell.length_b   1.000
_cell.length_c   1.000
_cell.angle_alpha   90.00
_cell.angle_beta   90.00
_cell.angle_gamma   90.00
#
_symmetry.space_group_name_H-M   'P 1'
#
loop_
_entity.id
_entity.type
_entity.pdbx_description
1 polymer ?
#
loop_
_entity_poly.entity_id
_entity_poly.type
_entity_poly.pdbx_seq_one_letter_code
_entity_poly.pdbx_strand_id
1 'polypeptide(L)'
;MRLFQLNAGFGAVLIGLCATAGCETDAVGVEACRSIELARCQARVNCDQIEQSELDPCERYARDHCLHGIALEAAPDQADVDECVEAVNDTANCDKLTRLDLAECSFLTPNETETPTETDSGSPADSGASSDSGAPSPG
;
A
#
# COMPACT_ATOMS: atom_id res chain seq x y z
N MET A 1 12.93 52.52 -14.63
CA MET A 1 14.09 51.80 -15.21
C MET A 1 15.29 51.96 -14.30
N ARG A 2 15.64 50.91 -13.54
CA ARG A 2 17.02 50.56 -13.18
C ARG A 2 17.10 49.03 -13.00
N LEU A 3 17.85 48.41 -13.91
CA LEU A 3 18.37 47.05 -13.84
C LEU A 3 19.50 47.00 -12.79
N PHE A 4 19.54 45.95 -11.96
CA PHE A 4 20.72 45.49 -11.24
C PHE A 4 20.65 43.95 -11.23
N GLN A 5 21.28 43.28 -12.20
CA GLN A 5 22.67 42.80 -12.22
C GLN A 5 22.79 41.35 -11.71
N LEU A 6 22.97 40.44 -12.66
CA LEU A 6 23.38 39.05 -12.46
C LEU A 6 24.82 39.05 -11.93
N ASN A 7 25.07 38.29 -10.87
CA ASN A 7 26.42 37.99 -10.41
C ASN A 7 26.73 36.51 -10.66
N ALA A 8 27.66 36.27 -11.58
CA ALA A 8 28.18 34.97 -11.94
C ALA A 8 29.16 34.50 -10.86
N GLY A 9 28.73 33.56 -10.02
CA GLY A 9 29.55 32.85 -9.05
C GLY A 9 29.70 31.39 -9.49
N PHE A 10 30.92 31.03 -9.88
CA PHE A 10 31.34 29.72 -10.35
C PHE A 10 31.22 28.68 -9.22
N GLY A 11 30.19 27.84 -9.26
CA GLY A 11 30.02 26.69 -8.37
C GLY A 11 29.53 25.50 -9.17
N ALA A 12 30.46 24.70 -9.69
CA ALA A 12 30.15 23.45 -10.36
C ALA A 12 29.61 22.43 -9.34
N VAL A 13 28.32 22.52 -9.04
CA VAL A 13 27.58 21.45 -8.35
C VAL A 13 27.39 20.35 -9.39
N LEU A 14 28.22 19.30 -9.27
CA LEU A 14 28.00 18.02 -9.92
C LEU A 14 26.61 17.52 -9.50
N ILE A 15 25.62 17.73 -10.36
CA ILE A 15 24.32 17.07 -10.28
C ILE A 15 24.62 15.58 -10.51
N GLY A 16 24.86 14.88 -9.40
CA GLY A 16 24.96 13.43 -9.34
C GLY A 16 23.62 12.88 -9.83
N LEU A 17 23.60 12.53 -11.10
CA LEU A 17 22.54 11.77 -11.74
C LEU A 17 22.58 10.36 -11.13
N CYS A 18 22.06 10.23 -9.90
CA CYS A 18 21.62 8.94 -9.40
C CYS A 18 20.44 8.55 -10.31
N ALA A 19 20.77 7.87 -11.40
CA ALA A 19 19.85 6.99 -12.07
C ALA A 19 19.42 5.99 -11.00
N THR A 20 18.31 6.29 -10.32
CA THR A 20 17.56 5.32 -9.57
C THR A 20 17.15 4.28 -10.61
N ALA A 21 17.98 3.26 -10.80
CA ALA A 21 17.50 1.98 -11.30
C ALA A 21 16.28 1.70 -10.41
N GLY A 22 15.09 1.82 -11.01
CA GLY A 22 13.85 1.74 -10.25
C GLY A 22 13.90 0.44 -9.47
N CYS A 23 13.76 0.52 -8.15
CA CYS A 23 13.34 -0.61 -7.37
C CYS A 23 11.89 -0.89 -7.79
N GLU A 24 11.72 -1.44 -8.99
CA GLU A 24 10.45 -1.90 -9.50
C GLU A 24 10.21 -3.21 -8.77
N THR A 25 9.38 -3.14 -7.73
CA THR A 25 8.88 -4.33 -7.07
C THR A 25 7.97 -5.04 -8.05
N ASP A 26 8.05 -6.37 -8.15
CA ASP A 26 7.12 -7.21 -8.95
C ASP A 26 5.69 -7.21 -8.36
N ALA A 27 5.23 -6.07 -7.85
CA ALA A 27 3.93 -5.89 -7.24
C ALA A 27 2.84 -5.90 -8.33
N VAL A 28 1.90 -6.82 -8.17
CA VAL A 28 0.83 -7.06 -9.12
C VAL A 28 -0.48 -6.50 -8.57
N GLY A 29 -1.30 -5.86 -9.42
CA GLY A 29 -2.66 -5.46 -9.01
C GLY A 29 -2.74 -4.37 -7.93
N VAL A 30 -1.74 -3.49 -7.81
CA VAL A 30 -1.72 -2.38 -6.83
C VAL A 30 -3.00 -1.53 -6.90
N GLU A 31 -3.43 -1.13 -8.09
CA GLU A 31 -4.64 -0.32 -8.24
C GLU A 31 -5.92 -1.11 -7.96
N ALA A 32 -5.95 -2.41 -8.30
CA ALA A 32 -7.07 -3.29 -7.95
C ALA A 32 -7.23 -3.39 -6.43
N CYS A 33 -6.12 -3.61 -5.70
CA CYS A 33 -6.12 -3.61 -4.23
C CYS A 33 -6.68 -2.31 -3.67
N ARG A 34 -6.23 -1.16 -4.18
CA ARG A 34 -6.70 0.15 -3.71
C ARG A 34 -8.19 0.32 -3.91
N SER A 35 -8.71 0.03 -5.10
CA SER A 35 -10.14 0.18 -5.41
C SER A 35 -11.01 -0.65 -4.45
N ILE A 36 -10.61 -1.90 -4.20
CA ILE A 36 -11.35 -2.81 -3.31
C ILE A 36 -11.27 -2.35 -1.85
N GLU A 37 -10.09 -1.98 -1.36
CA GLU A 37 -9.93 -1.51 0.02
C GLU A 37 -10.62 -0.17 0.28
N LEU A 38 -10.65 0.74 -0.70
CA LEU A 38 -11.42 1.99 -0.59
C LEU A 38 -12.93 1.72 -0.48
N ALA A 39 -13.45 0.81 -1.31
CA ALA A 39 -14.85 0.38 -1.22
C ALA A 39 -15.15 -0.24 0.16
N ARG A 40 -14.23 -1.06 0.70
CA ARG A 40 -14.36 -1.63 2.05
C ARG A 40 -14.37 -0.53 3.12
N CYS A 41 -13.49 0.46 3.03
CA CYS A 41 -13.47 1.58 3.98
C CYS A 41 -14.83 2.31 4.02
N GLN A 42 -15.42 2.58 2.85
CA GLN A 42 -16.74 3.21 2.77
C GLN A 42 -17.85 2.31 3.31
N ALA A 43 -17.85 1.03 2.95
CA ALA A 43 -18.83 0.06 3.44
C ALA A 43 -18.75 -0.12 4.98
N ARG A 44 -17.56 -0.05 5.58
CA ARG A 44 -17.37 -0.13 7.03
C ARG A 44 -18.01 1.04 7.79
N VAL A 45 -18.05 2.23 7.20
CA VAL A 45 -18.79 3.38 7.76
C VAL A 45 -20.29 3.07 7.73
N ASN A 46 -20.81 2.59 6.59
CA ASN A 46 -22.23 2.24 6.47
C ASN A 46 -22.67 1.09 7.41
N CYS A 47 -21.70 0.29 7.84
CA CYS A 47 -21.87 -0.82 8.76
C CYS A 47 -21.59 -0.47 10.23
N ASP A 48 -21.38 0.81 10.56
CA ASP A 48 -21.04 1.28 11.91
C ASP A 48 -19.84 0.55 12.55
N GLN A 49 -18.91 0.03 11.73
CA GLN A 49 -17.69 -0.64 12.20
C GLN A 49 -16.55 0.35 12.45
N ILE A 50 -16.62 1.51 11.80
CA ILE A 50 -15.76 2.67 12.01
C ILE A 50 -16.64 3.92 11.93
N GLU A 51 -16.24 4.96 12.63
CA GLU A 51 -16.93 6.25 12.58
C GLU A 51 -16.62 6.98 11.25
N GLN A 52 -17.49 7.91 10.84
CA GLN A 52 -17.25 8.73 9.64
C GLN A 52 -15.92 9.51 9.70
N SER A 53 -15.46 9.88 10.89
CA SER A 53 -14.16 10.54 11.11
C SER A 53 -12.95 9.62 10.92
N GLU A 54 -13.16 8.31 10.87
CA GLU A 54 -12.11 7.30 10.68
C GLU A 54 -11.97 6.87 9.21
N LEU A 55 -12.82 7.37 8.31
CA LEU A 55 -12.75 7.08 6.87
C LEU A 55 -11.41 7.52 6.26
N ASP A 56 -11.00 8.78 6.48
CA ASP A 56 -9.73 9.31 5.95
C ASP A 56 -8.49 8.49 6.40
N PRO A 57 -8.34 8.15 7.71
CA PRO A 57 -7.31 7.19 8.14
C PRO A 57 -7.38 5.83 7.45
N CYS A 58 -8.59 5.29 7.25
CA CYS A 58 -8.79 4.00 6.56
C CYS A 58 -8.31 4.07 5.11
N GLU A 59 -8.72 5.07 4.35
CA GLU A 59 -8.35 5.24 2.94
C GLU A 59 -6.83 5.47 2.77
N ARG A 60 -6.21 6.22 3.68
CA ARG A 60 -4.75 6.36 3.71
C ARG A 60 -4.05 5.04 3.98
N TYR A 61 -4.54 4.26 4.94
CA TYR A 61 -4.00 2.94 5.22
C TYR A 61 -4.13 2.03 3.99
N ALA A 62 -5.28 2.01 3.32
CA ALA A 62 -5.50 1.26 2.09
C ALA A 62 -4.48 1.63 1.00
N ARG A 63 -4.25 2.93 0.78
CA ARG A 63 -3.26 3.42 -0.20
C ARG A 63 -1.86 2.89 0.06
N ASP A 64 -1.43 2.92 1.33
CA ASP A 64 -0.08 2.55 1.74
C ASP A 64 0.09 1.03 1.81
N HIS A 65 -0.92 0.30 2.32
CA HIS A 65 -0.92 -1.15 2.40
C HIS A 65 -0.90 -1.82 1.02
N CYS A 66 -1.62 -1.25 0.06
CA CYS A 66 -1.69 -1.78 -1.30
C CYS A 66 -0.44 -1.53 -2.15
N LEU A 67 0.60 -0.86 -1.64
CA LEU A 67 1.86 -0.67 -2.38
C LEU A 67 2.58 -1.98 -2.70
N HIS A 68 2.26 -3.05 -1.98
CA HIS A 68 2.78 -4.39 -2.23
C HIS A 68 1.99 -5.19 -3.27
N GLY A 69 0.86 -4.64 -3.75
CA GLY A 69 -0.04 -5.34 -4.66
C GLY A 69 -0.90 -6.40 -3.97
N ILE A 70 -1.45 -7.29 -4.77
CA ILE A 70 -2.23 -8.47 -4.38
C ILE A 70 -1.34 -9.70 -4.57
N ALA A 71 -1.47 -10.69 -3.69
CA ALA A 71 -0.74 -11.95 -3.77
C ALA A 71 -1.29 -12.86 -4.90
N LEU A 72 -1.17 -12.40 -6.15
CA LEU A 72 -1.57 -13.08 -7.38
C LEU A 72 -0.43 -13.11 -8.37
N GLU A 73 -0.39 -14.15 -9.20
CA GLU A 73 0.60 -14.29 -10.28
C GLU A 73 0.38 -13.23 -11.38
N ALA A 74 -0.86 -12.78 -11.57
CA ALA A 74 -1.23 -11.79 -12.56
C ALA A 74 -2.29 -10.82 -12.00
N ALA A 75 -2.33 -9.61 -12.55
CA ALA A 75 -3.31 -8.62 -12.14
C ALA A 75 -4.71 -9.12 -12.54
N PRO A 76 -5.73 -9.01 -11.66
CA PRO A 76 -7.09 -9.30 -12.04
C PRO A 76 -7.50 -8.36 -13.18
N ASP A 77 -8.38 -8.82 -14.06
CA ASP A 77 -8.94 -7.93 -15.05
C ASP A 77 -9.86 -6.90 -14.40
N GLN A 78 -10.08 -5.79 -15.11
CA GLN A 78 -10.85 -4.69 -14.55
C GLN A 78 -12.32 -5.08 -14.28
N ALA A 79 -12.89 -6.03 -15.05
CA ALA A 79 -14.28 -6.43 -14.85
C ALA A 79 -14.44 -7.18 -13.52
N ASP A 80 -13.54 -8.11 -13.23
CA ASP A 80 -13.51 -8.82 -11.93
C ASP A 80 -13.36 -7.85 -10.75
N VAL A 81 -12.51 -6.83 -10.89
CA VAL A 81 -12.32 -5.79 -9.86
C VAL A 81 -13.60 -4.98 -9.65
N ASP A 82 -14.23 -4.56 -10.74
CA ASP A 82 -15.46 -3.76 -10.70
C ASP A 82 -16.62 -4.56 -10.06
N GLU A 83 -16.78 -5.84 -10.42
CA GLU A 83 -17.78 -6.73 -9.82
C GLU A 83 -17.54 -6.93 -8.31
N CYS A 84 -16.29 -7.12 -7.89
CA CYS A 84 -15.94 -7.20 -6.48
C CYS A 84 -16.24 -5.89 -5.73
N VAL A 85 -15.90 -4.73 -6.31
CA VAL A 85 -16.20 -3.41 -5.73
C VAL A 85 -17.71 -3.20 -5.58
N GLU A 86 -18.49 -3.54 -6.60
CA GLU A 86 -19.95 -3.49 -6.54
C GLU A 86 -20.49 -4.39 -5.43
N ALA A 87 -20.03 -5.63 -5.35
CA ALA A 87 -20.43 -6.56 -4.31
C ALA A 87 -20.09 -6.07 -2.88
N VAL A 88 -18.94 -5.41 -2.71
CA VAL A 88 -18.55 -4.77 -1.43
C VAL A 88 -19.46 -3.59 -1.09
N ASN A 89 -19.84 -2.77 -2.06
CA ASN A 89 -20.73 -1.64 -1.84
C ASN A 89 -22.18 -2.06 -1.54
N ASP A 90 -22.63 -3.16 -2.17
CA ASP A 90 -23.99 -3.67 -2.06
C ASP A 90 -24.20 -4.66 -0.90
N THR A 91 -23.12 -5.12 -0.26
CA THR A 91 -23.26 -6.09 0.84
C THR A 91 -23.95 -5.47 2.05
N ALA A 92 -25.16 -5.94 2.34
CA ALA A 92 -25.83 -5.67 3.62
C ALA A 92 -25.23 -6.48 4.78
N ASN A 93 -24.36 -7.45 4.48
CA ASN A 93 -23.73 -8.31 5.49
C ASN A 93 -22.36 -7.76 5.87
N CYS A 94 -22.36 -6.95 6.94
CA CYS A 94 -21.18 -6.28 7.46
C CYS A 94 -20.07 -7.24 7.95
N ASP A 95 -20.40 -8.47 8.33
CA ASP A 95 -19.40 -9.45 8.78
C ASP A 95 -18.47 -9.88 7.62
N LYS A 96 -19.00 -9.85 6.38
CA LYS A 96 -18.25 -10.24 5.18
C LYS A 96 -17.17 -9.23 4.77
N LEU A 97 -17.29 -7.97 5.21
CA LEU A 97 -16.33 -6.91 4.88
C LEU A 97 -14.94 -7.14 5.46
N THR A 98 -14.80 -7.96 6.51
CA THR A 98 -13.50 -8.21 7.17
C THR A 98 -12.64 -9.22 6.42
N ARG A 99 -13.28 -10.21 5.77
CA ARG A 99 -12.60 -11.32 5.08
C ARG A 99 -12.76 -11.32 3.56
N LEU A 100 -13.55 -10.40 2.99
CA LEU A 100 -13.93 -10.40 1.57
C LEU A 100 -14.48 -11.78 1.14
N ASP A 101 -15.32 -12.37 1.99
CA ASP A 101 -16.02 -13.63 1.69
C ASP A 101 -17.25 -13.36 0.80
N LEU A 102 -16.96 -12.76 -0.35
CA LEU A 102 -17.87 -12.47 -1.45
C LEU A 102 -17.41 -13.29 -2.65
N ALA A 103 -18.36 -13.91 -3.35
CA ALA A 103 -18.04 -14.81 -4.47
C ALA A 103 -17.33 -14.05 -5.61
N GLU A 104 -17.72 -12.80 -5.79
CA GLU A 104 -17.21 -11.84 -6.77
C GLU A 104 -15.77 -11.39 -6.45
N CYS A 105 -15.33 -11.55 -5.20
CA CYS A 105 -13.96 -11.25 -4.76
C CYS A 105 -13.10 -12.51 -4.60
N SER A 106 -13.54 -13.67 -5.09
CA SER A 106 -12.90 -14.97 -4.86
C SER A 106 -11.46 -15.07 -5.39
N PHE A 107 -11.07 -14.21 -6.34
CA PHE A 107 -9.69 -14.12 -6.80
C PHE A 107 -8.72 -13.64 -5.72
N LEU A 108 -9.20 -13.01 -4.64
CA LEU A 108 -8.36 -12.57 -3.52
C LEU A 108 -8.10 -13.65 -2.47
N THR A 109 -8.86 -14.74 -2.49
CA THR A 109 -8.64 -15.86 -1.57
C THR A 109 -7.54 -16.77 -2.11
N PRO A 110 -6.42 -16.97 -1.38
CA PRO A 110 -5.43 -17.95 -1.77
C PRO A 110 -6.08 -19.33 -1.76
N ASN A 111 -5.92 -20.08 -2.85
CA ASN A 111 -6.35 -21.46 -2.91
C ASN A 111 -5.53 -22.25 -1.88
N GLU A 112 -6.15 -22.67 -0.77
CA GLU A 112 -5.49 -23.42 0.32
C GLU A 112 -4.85 -24.75 -0.14
N THR A 113 -4.97 -25.12 -1.41
CA THR A 113 -4.41 -26.32 -2.02
C THR A 113 -2.92 -26.20 -2.36
N GLU A 114 -2.35 -25.01 -2.40
CA GLU A 114 -0.94 -24.83 -2.75
C GLU A 114 -0.05 -24.90 -1.49
N THR A 115 0.60 -26.05 -1.31
CA THR A 115 1.61 -26.23 -0.26
C THR A 115 2.71 -25.18 -0.47
N PRO A 116 3.02 -24.33 0.54
CA PRO A 116 4.06 -23.32 0.39
C PRO A 116 5.39 -24.03 0.12
N THR A 117 5.91 -23.88 -1.09
CA THR A 117 7.28 -24.27 -1.39
C THR A 117 8.15 -23.17 -0.79
N GLU A 118 8.70 -23.42 0.39
CA GLU A 118 9.68 -22.54 1.02
C GLU A 118 10.83 -22.28 0.05
N THR A 119 10.77 -21.14 -0.63
CA THR A 119 11.93 -20.60 -1.35
C THR A 119 12.77 -19.90 -0.29
N ASP A 120 13.77 -20.64 0.19
CA ASP A 120 14.86 -20.19 1.06
C ASP A 120 15.58 -18.99 0.42
N SER A 121 15.02 -17.80 0.62
CA SER A 121 15.70 -16.54 0.35
C SER A 121 16.57 -16.25 1.56
N GLY A 122 17.77 -16.83 1.56
CA GLY A 122 18.79 -16.57 2.55
C GLY A 122 18.96 -15.07 2.79
N SER A 123 18.58 -14.62 3.98
CA SER A 123 18.83 -13.26 4.46
C SER A 123 20.32 -13.13 4.83
N PRO A 124 21.08 -12.16 4.29
CA PRO A 124 22.33 -11.78 4.93
C PRO A 124 22.01 -11.08 6.25
N ALA A 125 22.53 -11.65 7.35
CA ALA A 125 22.45 -11.07 8.68
C ALA A 125 23.26 -9.76 8.73
N ASP A 126 22.58 -8.61 8.70
CA ASP A 126 23.21 -7.32 9.00
C ASP A 126 23.01 -6.97 10.48
N SER A 127 24.05 -7.28 11.27
CA SER A 127 24.12 -6.99 12.70
C SER A 127 24.56 -5.54 12.91
N GLY A 128 23.65 -4.59 12.72
CA GLY A 128 23.85 -3.17 13.06
C GLY A 128 23.44 -2.87 14.49
N ALA A 129 24.29 -3.20 15.48
CA ALA A 129 24.08 -2.77 16.86
C ALA A 129 24.28 -1.25 16.98
N SER A 130 23.22 -0.51 17.26
CA SER A 130 23.30 0.86 17.78
C SER A 130 22.70 0.89 19.18
N SER A 131 23.55 0.65 20.17
CA SER A 131 23.28 1.02 21.55
C SER A 131 23.64 2.50 21.72
N ASP A 132 22.66 3.36 21.99
CA ASP A 132 22.93 4.60 22.72
C ASP A 132 21.84 4.82 23.77
N SER A 133 22.21 4.54 25.01
CA SER A 133 21.42 4.75 26.23
C SER A 133 21.82 6.10 26.82
N GLY A 134 20.88 7.04 26.98
CA GLY A 134 21.21 8.38 27.47
C GLY A 134 20.07 9.20 28.09
N ALA A 135 19.32 8.59 29.02
CA ALA A 135 18.63 9.15 30.21
C ALA A 135 17.77 10.46 30.18
N PRO A 136 16.72 10.55 31.03
CA PRO A 136 15.76 11.66 31.07
C PRO A 136 16.22 12.89 31.90
N SER A 137 15.71 14.08 31.55
CA SER A 137 15.74 15.28 32.41
C SER A 137 14.37 15.50 33.09
N PRO A 138 14.31 15.55 34.43
CA PRO A 138 13.25 16.26 35.13
C PRO A 138 13.76 17.63 35.62
N GLY A 139 12.99 18.67 35.31
CA GLY A 139 13.03 19.97 35.98
C GLY A 139 11.84 20.13 36.91
#